data_AF-A0AB34IDL5-F1
#
_entry.id   AF-A0AB34IDL5-F1
#
_cell.length_a   1.000
_cell.length_b   1.000
_cell.length_c   1.000
_cell.angle_alpha   90.00
_cell.angle_beta   90.00
_cell.angle_gamma   90.00
#
_symmetry.space_group_name_H-M   'P 1'
#
loop_
_entity.id
_entity.type
_entity.pdbx_description
1 polymer ?
#
loop_
_entity_poly.entity_id
_entity_poly.type
_entity_poly.pdbx_seq_one_letter_code
_entity_poly.pdbx_strand_id
1 'polypeptide(L)'
;MARSKLRSPQLKRKSDGLPTKTNSERSRVETVLAQALQDALDKKALDPVEHVAHYLSSFTSSKKASRRPLDAGHGHAGGEDEDPTSYAGLGAFSIARQRTGWLVVFLGGLILCASVMHSFEKLLERELELSFFVPLLIGHGGNSGGQTVSTVIRALGSGVLKLDDAPSVVLKEATAGVLQSLVLVLVLTPVLITLMGISTRVSFVVALTMPTLGLLANTVGATLPFAITWLGQDPAVIVGPLMTTSVDTLGLATYLSIATLWLGLAN
;
A
#
# COMPACT_ATOMS: atom_id res chain seq x y z
N MET A 1 -70.53 2.42 -20.25
CA MET A 1 -70.64 3.35 -21.41
C MET A 1 -70.14 4.71 -20.95
N ALA A 2 -69.33 5.38 -21.77
CA ALA A 2 -68.83 6.77 -21.69
C ALA A 2 -67.58 7.09 -20.80
N ARG A 3 -66.65 7.79 -21.47
CA ARG A 3 -65.28 8.18 -21.11
C ARG A 3 -65.26 9.55 -20.42
N SER A 4 -64.31 9.82 -19.51
CA SER A 4 -63.63 11.14 -19.47
C SER A 4 -62.40 11.20 -18.53
N LYS A 5 -61.25 11.49 -19.14
CA LYS A 5 -60.18 12.40 -18.66
C LYS A 5 -59.84 12.42 -17.16
N LEU A 6 -58.71 11.80 -16.80
CA LEU A 6 -57.85 12.28 -15.71
C LEU A 6 -56.43 12.46 -16.24
N ARG A 7 -56.01 13.73 -16.26
CA ARG A 7 -54.68 14.21 -16.64
C ARG A 7 -53.63 13.68 -15.66
N SER A 8 -52.55 13.11 -16.18
CA SER A 8 -51.29 12.93 -15.46
C SER A 8 -50.61 14.29 -15.21
N PRO A 9 -50.11 14.58 -13.99
CA PRO A 9 -49.27 15.75 -13.74
C PRO A 9 -47.91 15.59 -14.44
N GLN A 10 -47.56 16.55 -15.29
CA GLN A 10 -46.24 16.68 -15.93
C GLN A 10 -45.19 17.04 -14.87
N LEU A 11 -44.37 16.09 -14.45
CA LEU A 11 -43.12 16.35 -13.71
C LEU A 11 -42.11 16.97 -14.68
N LYS A 12 -42.05 18.30 -14.67
CA LYS A 12 -41.10 19.13 -15.41
C LYS A 12 -39.68 18.79 -14.93
N ARG A 13 -38.95 18.00 -15.72
CA ARG A 13 -37.55 17.64 -15.47
C ARG A 13 -36.70 18.91 -15.61
N LYS A 14 -36.28 19.49 -14.48
CA LYS A 14 -35.38 20.63 -14.43
C LYS A 14 -33.97 20.13 -14.79
N SER A 15 -33.55 20.36 -16.04
CA SER A 15 -32.18 20.15 -16.48
C SER A 15 -31.31 21.29 -15.94
N ASP A 16 -30.89 21.19 -14.69
CA ASP A 16 -29.83 22.06 -14.16
C ASP A 16 -28.50 21.58 -14.77
N GLY A 17 -27.98 22.35 -15.71
CA GLY A 17 -26.67 22.11 -16.33
C GLY A 17 -25.55 22.28 -15.30
N LEU A 18 -24.67 21.29 -15.20
CA LEU A 18 -23.41 21.46 -14.47
C LEU A 18 -22.54 22.53 -15.17
N PRO A 19 -21.91 23.44 -14.44
CA PRO A 19 -20.97 24.39 -15.03
C PRO A 19 -19.74 23.64 -15.54
N THR A 20 -19.52 23.69 -16.85
CA THR A 20 -18.28 23.24 -17.49
C THR A 20 -17.15 24.15 -17.06
N LYS A 21 -16.26 23.67 -16.17
CA LYS A 21 -15.02 24.37 -15.83
C LYS A 21 -14.24 24.67 -17.11
N THR A 22 -13.84 25.93 -17.24
CA THR A 22 -13.31 26.53 -18.47
C THR A 22 -11.94 25.97 -18.83
N ASN A 23 -11.69 25.82 -20.14
CA ASN A 23 -10.45 25.35 -20.76
C ASN A 23 -9.17 26.07 -20.26
N SER A 24 -9.33 27.25 -19.66
CA SER A 24 -8.29 28.11 -19.08
C SER A 24 -7.66 27.55 -17.79
N GLU A 25 -8.43 26.90 -16.92
CA GLU A 25 -7.89 26.32 -15.67
C GLU A 25 -7.07 25.05 -15.94
N ARG A 26 -7.51 24.22 -16.90
CA ARG A 26 -6.81 22.99 -17.27
C ARG A 26 -5.43 23.28 -17.87
N SER A 27 -5.37 24.27 -18.77
CA SER A 27 -4.12 24.74 -19.38
C SER A 27 -3.15 25.33 -18.35
N ARG A 28 -3.64 26.05 -17.33
CA ARG A 28 -2.79 26.55 -16.23
C ARG A 28 -2.19 25.43 -15.38
N VAL A 29 -2.97 24.39 -15.07
CA VAL A 29 -2.47 23.24 -14.29
C VAL A 29 -1.44 22.45 -15.10
N GLU A 30 -1.69 22.21 -16.38
CA GLU A 30 -0.74 21.51 -17.26
C GLU A 30 0.58 22.28 -17.41
N THR A 31 0.51 23.62 -17.50
CA THR A 31 1.72 24.46 -17.60
C THR A 31 2.51 24.45 -16.30
N VAL A 32 1.86 24.55 -15.14
CA VAL A 32 2.53 24.48 -13.83
C VAL A 32 3.14 23.10 -13.57
N LEU A 33 2.45 22.03 -13.98
CA LEU A 33 2.94 20.66 -13.84
C LEU A 33 4.14 20.39 -14.76
N ALA A 34 4.08 20.86 -16.00
CA ALA A 34 5.20 20.78 -16.94
C ALA A 34 6.41 21.57 -16.42
N GLN A 35 6.19 22.78 -15.90
CA GLN A 35 7.26 23.60 -15.32
C GLN A 35 7.91 22.91 -14.11
N ALA A 36 7.12 22.30 -13.22
CA ALA A 36 7.64 21.61 -12.03
C ALA A 36 8.40 20.32 -12.38
N LEU A 37 7.94 19.58 -13.40
CA LEU A 37 8.65 18.42 -13.95
C LEU A 37 9.97 18.83 -14.59
N GLN A 38 9.97 19.94 -15.33
CA GLN A 38 11.17 20.44 -16.00
C GLN A 38 12.20 20.98 -15.00
N ASP A 39 11.74 21.65 -13.92
CA ASP A 39 12.60 22.13 -12.83
C ASP A 39 13.19 20.97 -11.99
N ALA A 40 12.47 19.84 -11.91
CA ALA A 40 12.95 18.61 -11.28
C ALA A 40 13.95 17.85 -12.17
N LEU A 41 13.83 17.97 -13.50
CA LEU A 41 14.75 17.36 -14.47
C LEU A 41 16.02 18.19 -14.68
N ASP A 42 15.94 19.52 -14.64
CA ASP A 42 17.08 20.44 -14.82
C ASP A 42 18.02 20.47 -13.61
N LYS A 43 17.52 20.16 -12.41
CA LYS A 43 18.36 19.94 -11.22
C LYS A 43 19.02 18.57 -11.29
N LYS A 44 19.90 18.39 -12.28
CA LYS A 44 20.83 17.27 -12.41
C LYS A 44 21.48 16.98 -11.05
N ALA A 45 21.12 15.83 -10.47
CA ALA A 45 21.90 15.09 -9.48
C ALA A 45 22.52 15.94 -8.34
N LEU A 46 21.70 16.61 -7.54
CA LEU A 46 22.04 16.80 -6.14
C LEU A 46 21.26 15.78 -5.32
N ASP A 47 22.03 14.90 -4.70
CA ASP A 47 21.69 13.65 -4.05
C ASP A 47 20.24 13.58 -3.51
N PRO A 48 19.32 12.88 -4.20
CA PRO A 48 17.92 12.79 -3.77
C PRO A 48 17.80 12.17 -2.37
N VAL A 49 18.77 11.37 -1.95
CA VAL A 49 18.86 10.78 -0.61
C VAL A 49 19.10 11.87 0.44
N GLU A 50 19.95 12.86 0.16
CA GLU A 50 20.27 13.95 1.09
C GLU A 50 19.12 14.96 1.20
N HIS A 51 18.43 15.24 0.10
CA HIS A 51 17.23 16.09 0.12
C HIS A 51 16.06 15.41 0.84
N VAL A 52 15.88 14.11 0.65
CA VAL A 52 14.90 13.31 1.40
C VAL A 52 15.30 13.22 2.88
N ALA A 53 16.58 13.01 3.21
CA ALA A 53 17.05 13.02 4.59
C ALA A 53 16.82 14.38 5.27
N HIS A 54 17.11 15.48 4.57
CA HIS A 54 16.85 16.84 5.05
C HIS A 54 15.34 17.11 5.22
N TYR A 55 14.52 16.72 4.24
CA TYR A 55 13.06 16.87 4.30
C TYR A 55 12.46 16.03 5.43
N LEU A 56 12.86 14.77 5.59
CA LEU A 56 12.46 13.90 6.71
C LEU A 56 12.90 14.48 8.06
N SER A 57 14.12 15.01 8.15
CA SER A 57 14.62 15.63 9.39
C SER A 57 13.76 16.85 9.80
N SER A 58 13.23 17.60 8.84
CA SER A 58 12.35 18.75 9.09
C SER A 58 10.99 18.38 9.70
N PHE A 59 10.50 17.15 9.48
CA PHE A 59 9.32 16.61 10.15
C PHE A 59 9.64 16.03 11.54
N THR A 60 10.83 15.45 11.73
CA THR A 60 11.24 14.93 13.05
C THR A 60 11.59 16.03 14.07
N SER A 61 12.03 17.20 13.61
CA SER A 61 12.47 18.32 14.47
C SER A 61 11.30 19.08 15.13
N SER A 62 10.07 18.95 14.62
CA SER A 62 8.88 19.62 15.17
C SER A 62 8.30 18.96 16.45
N LYS A 63 9.08 18.11 17.15
CA LYS A 63 8.68 17.51 18.44
C LYS A 63 9.56 17.90 19.64
N LYS A 64 10.55 18.80 19.48
CA LYS A 64 11.54 19.09 20.55
C LYS A 64 11.50 20.51 21.15
N ALA A 65 10.38 21.23 21.06
CA ALA A 65 10.25 22.57 21.66
C ALA A 65 8.90 22.78 22.34
N SER A 66 8.67 22.11 23.48
CA SER A 66 7.93 22.65 24.64
C SER A 66 7.87 21.58 25.74
N ARG A 67 8.95 21.44 26.51
CA ARG A 67 8.87 20.83 27.85
C ARG A 67 8.84 21.98 28.85
N ARG A 68 7.65 22.30 29.37
CA ARG A 68 7.54 23.06 30.63
C ARG A 68 7.61 22.08 31.80
N PRO A 69 8.15 22.50 32.97
CA PRO A 69 8.20 21.67 34.15
C PRO A 69 6.79 21.38 34.68
N LEU A 70 6.60 20.17 35.19
CA LEU A 70 5.38 19.70 35.82
C LEU A 70 5.14 20.47 37.12
N ASP A 71 4.06 21.25 37.15
CA ASP A 71 3.40 21.64 38.39
C ASP A 71 1.89 21.44 38.25
N ALA A 72 1.36 20.63 39.17
CA ALA A 72 -0.01 20.43 39.61
C ALA A 72 -1.17 20.80 38.65
N GLY A 73 -1.82 19.77 38.12
CA GLY A 73 -3.16 19.86 37.54
C GLY A 73 -3.24 19.32 36.12
N HIS A 74 -4.04 18.27 35.93
CA HIS A 74 -4.50 17.75 34.65
C HIS A 74 -3.41 17.29 33.67
N GLY A 75 -3.07 16.01 33.74
CA GLY A 75 -2.24 15.37 32.74
C GLY A 75 -2.69 13.94 32.50
N HIS A 76 -3.17 13.66 31.28
CA HIS A 76 -2.50 12.65 30.46
C HIS A 76 -2.70 12.94 28.96
N ALA A 77 -1.56 13.29 28.36
CA ALA A 77 -1.11 13.00 26.99
C ALA A 77 -2.18 12.99 25.88
N GLY A 78 -2.24 14.09 25.14
CA GLY A 78 -3.06 14.24 23.94
C GLY A 78 -2.74 13.20 22.86
N GLY A 79 -3.59 12.19 22.78
CA GLY A 79 -4.44 12.13 21.61
C GLY A 79 -5.39 13.31 21.71
N GLU A 80 -5.34 14.24 20.77
CA GLU A 80 -6.55 15.01 20.51
C GLU A 80 -7.58 13.95 20.13
N ASP A 81 -8.55 13.73 21.00
CA ASP A 81 -9.79 13.06 20.65
C ASP A 81 -10.23 13.66 19.30
N GLU A 82 -10.02 12.92 18.21
CA GLU A 82 -10.50 13.32 16.90
C GLU A 82 -12.02 13.27 16.98
N ASP A 83 -12.61 14.38 17.41
CA ASP A 83 -14.03 14.61 17.30
C ASP A 83 -14.39 14.36 15.82
N PRO A 84 -15.25 13.37 15.50
CA PRO A 84 -15.59 13.05 14.11
C PRO A 84 -16.21 14.25 13.36
N THR A 85 -16.63 15.30 14.07
CA THR A 85 -17.03 16.59 13.48
C THR A 85 -15.86 17.38 12.88
N SER A 86 -14.62 17.13 13.31
CA SER A 86 -13.39 17.76 12.81
C SER A 86 -13.07 17.35 11.38
N TYR A 87 -13.15 16.05 11.06
CA TYR A 87 -12.90 15.56 9.69
C TYR A 87 -13.94 16.10 8.68
N ALA A 88 -15.21 16.22 9.10
CA ALA A 88 -16.28 16.78 8.28
C ALA A 88 -16.06 18.26 7.92
N GLY A 89 -15.29 19.00 8.74
CA GLY A 89 -14.93 20.39 8.51
C GLY A 89 -13.67 20.60 7.66
N LEU A 90 -12.88 19.54 7.38
CA LEU A 90 -11.63 19.67 6.64
C LEU A 90 -11.88 19.82 5.13
N GLY A 91 -11.38 20.92 4.55
CA GLY A 91 -11.35 21.08 3.11
C GLY A 91 -10.40 20.07 2.44
N ALA A 92 -10.74 19.62 1.23
CA ALA A 92 -9.96 18.63 0.47
C ALA A 92 -8.47 19.00 0.33
N PHE A 93 -8.15 20.28 0.20
CA PHE A 93 -6.76 20.77 0.12
C PHE A 93 -5.98 20.55 1.42
N SER A 94 -6.62 20.70 2.59
CA SER A 94 -5.99 20.45 3.89
C SER A 94 -5.63 18.98 4.05
N ILE A 95 -6.59 18.10 3.73
CA ILE A 95 -6.39 16.64 3.75
C ILE A 95 -5.26 16.23 2.79
N ALA A 96 -5.27 16.77 1.57
CA ALA A 96 -4.22 16.49 0.58
C ALA A 96 -2.85 16.91 1.11
N ARG A 97 -2.70 18.16 1.60
CA ARG A 97 -1.43 18.67 2.13
C ARG A 97 -0.89 17.83 3.29
N GLN A 98 -1.76 17.36 4.19
CA GLN A 98 -1.35 16.51 5.32
C GLN A 98 -0.86 15.14 4.85
N ARG A 99 -1.47 14.55 3.83
CA ARG A 99 -1.12 13.20 3.33
C ARG A 99 0.04 13.20 2.34
N THR A 100 0.21 14.25 1.53
CA THR A 100 1.20 14.30 0.45
C THR A 100 2.63 14.08 0.96
N GLY A 101 3.00 14.66 2.11
CA GLY A 101 4.34 14.47 2.68
C GLY A 101 4.66 12.99 2.93
N TRP A 102 3.71 12.26 3.50
CA TRP A 102 3.84 10.83 3.77
C TRP A 102 3.75 9.97 2.50
N LEU A 103 2.88 10.35 1.56
CA LEU A 103 2.76 9.67 0.26
C LEU A 103 4.04 9.79 -0.59
N VAL A 104 4.76 10.92 -0.53
CA VAL A 104 6.04 11.09 -1.23
C VAL A 104 7.09 10.10 -0.70
N VAL A 105 7.10 9.82 0.60
CA VAL A 105 8.00 8.81 1.17
C VAL A 105 7.68 7.42 0.62
N PHE A 106 6.41 7.03 0.59
CA PHE A 106 6.01 5.73 0.03
C PHE A 106 6.13 5.63 -1.47
N LEU A 107 6.07 6.74 -2.19
CA LEU A 107 6.37 6.78 -3.61
C LEU A 107 7.81 6.31 -3.87
N GLY A 108 8.76 6.60 -2.97
CA GLY A 108 10.11 6.02 -3.01
C GLY A 108 10.12 4.49 -2.94
N GLY A 109 9.26 3.90 -2.11
CA GLY A 109 9.06 2.44 -2.06
C GLY A 109 8.48 1.87 -3.35
N LEU A 110 7.56 2.59 -3.99
CA LEU A 110 7.03 2.19 -5.30
C LEU A 110 8.10 2.24 -6.40
N ILE A 111 8.99 3.24 -6.36
CA ILE A 111 10.13 3.33 -7.28
C ILE A 111 11.08 2.14 -7.05
N LEU A 112 11.30 1.71 -5.81
CA LEU A 112 12.09 0.52 -5.51
C LEU A 112 11.45 -0.74 -6.11
N CYS A 113 10.15 -0.90 -5.98
CA CYS A 113 9.41 -2.00 -6.62
C CYS A 113 9.56 -1.97 -8.16
N ALA A 114 9.45 -0.79 -8.78
CA ALA A 114 9.68 -0.63 -10.22
C ALA A 114 11.13 -0.98 -10.62
N SER A 115 12.12 -0.66 -9.79
CA SER A 115 13.53 -1.03 -10.00
C SER A 115 13.73 -2.55 -9.97
N VAL A 116 13.03 -3.25 -9.06
CA VAL A 116 13.01 -4.72 -9.04
C VAL A 116 12.43 -5.25 -10.35
N MET A 117 11.26 -4.78 -10.80
CA MET A 117 10.69 -5.18 -12.11
C MET A 117 11.70 -4.99 -13.25
N HIS A 118 12.32 -3.81 -13.31
CA HIS A 118 13.27 -3.46 -14.38
C HIS A 118 14.50 -4.39 -14.40
N SER A 119 14.96 -4.84 -13.23
CA SER A 119 16.07 -5.79 -13.13
C SER A 119 15.77 -7.15 -13.79
N PHE A 120 14.49 -7.48 -13.97
CA PHE A 120 14.02 -8.71 -14.64
C PHE A 120 13.33 -8.43 -15.98
N GLU A 121 13.54 -7.26 -16.60
CA GLU A 121 12.90 -6.87 -17.87
C GLU A 121 13.10 -7.93 -18.96
N LYS A 122 14.33 -8.43 -19.15
CA LYS A 122 14.64 -9.47 -20.14
C LYS A 122 13.87 -10.78 -19.92
N LEU A 123 13.60 -11.14 -18.67
CA LEU A 123 12.80 -12.31 -18.33
C LEU A 123 11.34 -12.08 -18.75
N LEU A 124 10.80 -10.90 -18.43
CA LEU A 124 9.42 -10.53 -18.74
C LEU A 124 9.19 -10.39 -20.24
N GLU A 125 10.18 -9.91 -21.01
CA GLU A 125 10.13 -9.87 -22.47
C GLU A 125 10.06 -11.27 -23.09
N ARG A 126 10.77 -12.24 -22.50
CA ARG A 126 10.77 -13.63 -22.97
C ARG A 126 9.49 -14.36 -22.56
N GLU A 127 8.98 -14.08 -21.37
CA GLU A 127 7.88 -14.80 -20.74
C GLU A 127 6.79 -13.81 -20.29
N LEU A 128 6.11 -13.22 -21.26
CA LEU A 128 5.09 -12.17 -21.04
C LEU A 128 3.97 -12.61 -20.10
N GLU A 129 3.63 -13.90 -20.07
CA GLU A 129 2.63 -14.48 -19.16
C GLU A 129 2.94 -14.18 -17.69
N LEU A 130 4.22 -14.05 -17.31
CA LEU A 130 4.62 -13.75 -15.93
C LEU A 130 4.08 -12.40 -15.46
N SER A 131 3.94 -11.43 -16.37
CA SER A 131 3.45 -10.08 -16.04
C SER A 131 1.99 -10.07 -15.59
N PHE A 132 1.17 -11.00 -16.08
CA PHE A 132 -0.26 -11.10 -15.74
C PHE A 132 -0.47 -11.47 -14.27
N PHE A 133 0.51 -12.12 -13.65
CA PHE A 133 0.44 -12.56 -12.26
C PHE A 133 0.99 -11.55 -11.25
N VAL A 134 1.67 -10.48 -11.71
CA VAL A 134 2.21 -9.44 -10.82
C VAL A 134 1.11 -8.83 -9.94
N PRO A 135 -0.04 -8.37 -10.47
CA PRO A 135 -1.12 -7.82 -9.63
C PRO A 135 -1.72 -8.85 -8.68
N LEU A 136 -1.84 -10.11 -9.13
CA LEU A 136 -2.38 -11.20 -8.32
C LEU A 136 -1.50 -11.49 -7.11
N LEU A 137 -0.19 -11.61 -7.32
CA LEU A 137 0.76 -11.92 -6.26
C LEU A 137 0.89 -10.77 -5.27
N ILE A 138 1.10 -9.54 -5.76
CA ILE A 138 1.16 -8.34 -4.92
C ILE A 138 -0.14 -8.18 -4.11
N GLY A 139 -1.30 -8.35 -4.74
CA GLY A 139 -2.60 -8.30 -4.07
C GLY A 139 -2.76 -9.39 -3.00
N HIS A 140 -2.38 -10.63 -3.28
CA HIS A 140 -2.42 -11.73 -2.31
C HIS A 140 -1.51 -11.48 -1.11
N GLY A 141 -0.26 -11.10 -1.37
CA GLY A 141 0.71 -10.79 -0.34
C GLY A 141 0.26 -9.64 0.56
N GLY A 142 -0.22 -8.54 -0.03
CA GLY A 142 -0.77 -7.39 0.70
C GLY A 142 -1.97 -7.77 1.57
N ASN A 143 -2.90 -8.57 1.04
CA ASN A 143 -4.08 -9.02 1.80
C ASN A 143 -3.71 -9.96 2.96
N SER A 144 -2.86 -10.96 2.71
CA SER A 144 -2.45 -11.95 3.72
C SER A 144 -1.65 -11.30 4.85
N GLY A 145 -0.62 -10.52 4.52
CA GLY A 145 0.16 -9.81 5.53
C GLY A 145 -0.63 -8.67 6.19
N GLY A 146 -1.54 -8.01 5.47
CA GLY A 146 -2.45 -7.00 6.03
C GLY A 146 -3.41 -7.58 7.08
N GLN A 147 -3.94 -8.78 6.84
CA GLN A 147 -4.72 -9.51 7.85
C GLN A 147 -3.88 -9.85 9.08
N THR A 148 -2.63 -10.28 8.86
CA THR A 148 -1.67 -10.56 9.93
C THR A 148 -1.40 -9.29 10.77
N VAL A 149 -1.07 -8.18 10.11
CA VAL A 149 -0.86 -6.86 10.74
C VAL A 149 -2.05 -6.47 11.61
N SER A 150 -3.26 -6.55 11.06
CA SER A 150 -4.48 -6.17 11.80
C SER A 150 -4.66 -7.02 13.06
N THR A 151 -4.43 -8.33 12.93
CA THR A 151 -4.57 -9.28 14.04
C THR A 151 -3.55 -9.01 15.13
N VAL A 152 -2.28 -8.83 14.77
CA VAL A 152 -1.19 -8.60 15.73
C VAL A 152 -1.32 -7.22 16.40
N ILE A 153 -1.65 -6.15 15.66
CA ILE A 153 -1.88 -4.82 16.25
C ILE A 153 -3.02 -4.88 17.27
N ARG A 154 -4.14 -5.54 16.94
CA ARG A 154 -5.26 -5.68 17.88
C ARG A 154 -4.86 -6.46 19.13
N ALA A 155 -4.10 -7.54 18.97
CA ALA A 155 -3.67 -8.36 20.09
C ALA A 155 -2.66 -7.62 21.00
N LEU A 156 -1.74 -6.84 20.42
CA LEU A 156 -0.85 -5.93 21.16
C LEU A 156 -1.62 -4.83 21.89
N GLY A 157 -2.56 -4.16 21.21
CA GLY A 157 -3.38 -3.10 21.79
C GLY A 157 -4.30 -3.58 22.92
N SER A 158 -4.74 -4.85 22.87
CA SER A 158 -5.51 -5.48 23.94
C SER A 158 -4.68 -5.96 25.14
N GLY A 159 -3.35 -5.92 25.04
CA GLY A 159 -2.43 -6.44 26.07
C GLY A 159 -2.35 -7.97 26.17
N VAL A 160 -3.02 -8.70 25.26
CA VAL A 160 -2.97 -10.17 25.19
C VAL A 160 -1.60 -10.66 24.72
N LEU A 161 -0.97 -9.91 23.80
CA LEU A 161 0.41 -10.16 23.36
C LEU A 161 1.36 -9.13 23.98
N LYS A 162 2.54 -9.60 24.38
CA LYS A 162 3.67 -8.76 24.79
C LYS A 162 4.75 -8.78 23.72
N LEU A 163 5.69 -7.84 23.79
CA LEU A 163 6.82 -7.78 22.87
C LEU A 163 7.67 -9.07 22.91
N ASP A 164 7.77 -9.71 24.07
CA ASP A 164 8.52 -10.96 24.26
C ASP A 164 7.90 -12.16 23.51
N ASP A 165 6.62 -12.08 23.15
CA ASP A 165 5.92 -13.13 22.39
C ASP A 165 6.25 -13.10 20.89
N ALA A 166 6.92 -12.04 20.42
CA ALA A 166 7.21 -11.79 19.01
C ALA A 166 7.73 -13.01 18.23
N PRO A 167 8.79 -13.73 18.65
CA PRO A 167 9.32 -14.85 17.87
C PRO A 167 8.31 -16.00 17.72
N SER A 168 7.53 -16.30 18.76
CA SER A 168 6.50 -17.34 18.73
C SER A 168 5.35 -16.95 17.79
N VAL A 169 4.92 -15.69 17.87
CA VAL A 169 3.85 -15.15 17.01
C VAL A 169 4.29 -15.11 15.56
N VAL A 170 5.50 -14.63 15.27
CA VAL A 170 6.03 -14.57 13.90
C VAL A 170 6.09 -15.96 13.28
N LEU A 171 6.59 -16.97 14.01
CA LEU A 171 6.62 -18.35 13.50
C LEU A 171 5.21 -18.90 13.25
N LYS A 172 4.27 -18.64 14.16
CA LYS A 172 2.87 -19.07 14.01
C LYS A 172 2.20 -18.44 12.79
N GLU A 173 2.39 -17.14 12.57
CA GLU A 173 1.80 -16.43 11.44
C GLU A 173 2.48 -16.82 10.12
N ALA A 174 3.80 -17.02 10.13
CA ALA A 174 4.57 -17.51 8.98
C ALA A 174 4.06 -18.88 8.52
N THR A 175 3.88 -19.82 9.45
CA THR A 175 3.32 -21.16 9.15
C THR A 175 1.87 -21.08 8.67
N ALA A 176 1.03 -20.25 9.29
CA ALA A 176 -0.34 -20.01 8.83
C ALA A 176 -0.39 -19.47 7.39
N GLY A 177 0.52 -18.55 7.05
CA GLY A 177 0.64 -17.98 5.71
C GLY A 177 0.98 -19.03 4.65
N VAL A 178 1.93 -19.92 4.94
CA VAL A 178 2.27 -21.04 4.06
C VAL A 178 1.07 -21.96 3.85
N LEU A 179 0.40 -22.37 4.93
CA LEU A 179 -0.76 -23.27 4.86
C LEU A 179 -1.91 -22.66 4.06
N GLN A 180 -2.22 -21.38 4.28
CA GLN A 180 -3.24 -20.66 3.52
C GLN A 180 -2.89 -20.59 2.03
N SER A 181 -1.64 -20.24 1.70
CA SER A 181 -1.18 -20.17 0.31
C SER A 181 -1.19 -21.53 -0.37
N LEU A 182 -0.87 -22.63 0.33
CA LEU A 182 -0.95 -23.98 -0.24
C LEU A 182 -2.38 -24.34 -0.66
N VAL A 183 -3.37 -24.04 0.20
CA VAL A 183 -4.78 -24.26 -0.13
C VAL A 183 -5.20 -23.44 -1.35
N LEU A 184 -4.78 -22.18 -1.42
CA LEU A 184 -5.10 -21.30 -2.56
C LEU A 184 -4.45 -21.77 -3.86
N VAL A 185 -3.21 -22.27 -3.82
CA VAL A 185 -2.52 -22.82 -5.00
C VAL A 185 -3.24 -24.04 -5.57
N LEU A 186 -3.73 -24.93 -4.70
CA LEU A 186 -4.48 -26.11 -5.15
C LEU A 186 -5.73 -25.74 -5.96
N VAL A 187 -6.35 -24.60 -5.65
CA VAL A 187 -7.50 -24.08 -6.40
C VAL A 187 -7.05 -23.27 -7.62
N LEU A 188 -6.00 -22.46 -7.48
CA LEU A 188 -5.52 -21.55 -8.51
C LEU A 188 -4.91 -22.30 -9.70
N THR A 189 -4.02 -23.27 -9.48
CA THR A 189 -3.27 -23.94 -10.56
C THR A 189 -4.18 -24.60 -11.61
N PRO A 190 -5.25 -25.35 -11.25
CA PRO A 190 -6.20 -25.87 -12.23
C PRO A 190 -6.89 -24.76 -13.03
N VAL A 191 -7.26 -23.65 -12.39
CA VAL A 191 -7.90 -22.50 -13.06
C VAL A 191 -6.94 -21.86 -14.08
N LEU A 192 -5.67 -21.70 -13.74
CA LEU A 192 -4.66 -21.15 -14.65
C LEU A 192 -4.52 -22.00 -15.91
N ILE A 193 -4.40 -23.32 -15.74
CA ILE A 193 -4.16 -24.24 -16.85
C ILE A 193 -5.43 -24.45 -17.70
N THR A 194 -6.58 -24.66 -17.07
CA THR A 194 -7.80 -25.10 -17.78
C THR A 194 -8.66 -23.94 -18.28
N LEU A 195 -8.84 -22.90 -17.47
CA LEU A 195 -9.75 -21.79 -17.78
C LEU A 195 -9.02 -20.64 -18.46
N MET A 196 -7.79 -20.33 -18.00
CA MET A 196 -7.02 -19.21 -18.52
C MET A 196 -6.03 -19.60 -19.63
N GLY A 197 -5.84 -20.90 -19.88
CA GLY A 197 -4.95 -21.40 -20.93
C GLY A 197 -3.48 -21.02 -20.73
N ILE A 198 -3.08 -20.72 -19.50
CA ILE A 198 -1.71 -20.30 -19.15
C ILE A 198 -0.78 -21.49 -19.28
N SER A 199 0.44 -21.25 -19.75
CA SER A 199 1.41 -22.32 -19.91
C SER A 199 1.64 -23.06 -18.59
N THR A 200 1.80 -24.39 -18.66
CA THR A 200 2.06 -25.22 -17.48
C THR A 200 3.33 -24.77 -16.77
N ARG A 201 4.34 -24.32 -17.52
CA ARG A 201 5.62 -23.82 -16.97
C ARG A 201 5.41 -22.62 -16.07
N VAL A 202 4.68 -21.60 -16.53
CA VAL A 202 4.37 -20.39 -15.75
C VAL A 202 3.42 -20.70 -14.60
N SER A 203 2.42 -21.57 -14.82
CA SER A 203 1.51 -22.03 -13.77
C SER A 203 2.25 -22.68 -12.59
N PHE A 204 3.32 -23.43 -12.85
CA PHE A 204 4.19 -23.99 -11.81
C PHE A 204 5.01 -22.93 -11.07
N VAL A 205 5.51 -21.90 -11.77
CA VAL A 205 6.21 -20.77 -11.12
C VAL A 205 5.28 -20.10 -10.12
N VAL A 206 4.04 -19.82 -10.50
CA VAL A 206 3.04 -19.21 -9.60
C VAL A 206 2.74 -20.14 -8.41
N ALA A 207 2.59 -21.44 -8.67
CA ALA A 207 2.34 -22.44 -7.63
C ALA A 207 3.47 -22.53 -6.59
N LEU A 208 4.74 -22.43 -7.00
CA LEU A 208 5.90 -22.40 -6.10
C LEU A 208 6.06 -21.06 -5.38
N THR A 209 5.70 -19.98 -6.06
CA THR A 209 5.82 -18.62 -5.51
C THR A 209 4.83 -18.38 -4.38
N MET A 210 3.58 -18.82 -4.52
CA MET A 210 2.51 -18.51 -3.57
C MET A 210 2.80 -18.93 -2.11
N PRO A 211 3.29 -20.16 -1.80
CA PRO A 211 3.66 -20.52 -0.43
C PRO A 211 4.83 -19.70 0.10
N THR A 212 5.83 -19.44 -0.74
CA THR A 212 7.00 -18.61 -0.38
C THR A 212 6.58 -17.16 -0.11
N LEU A 213 5.65 -16.64 -0.90
CA LEU A 213 5.07 -15.32 -0.71
C LEU A 213 4.21 -15.25 0.55
N GLY A 214 3.43 -16.30 0.84
CA GLY A 214 2.64 -16.40 2.09
C GLY A 214 3.54 -16.42 3.32
N LEU A 215 4.64 -17.18 3.28
CA LEU A 215 5.67 -17.18 4.31
C LEU A 215 6.20 -15.76 4.53
N LEU A 216 6.65 -15.10 3.45
CA LEU A 216 7.26 -13.79 3.52
C LEU A 216 6.28 -12.72 4.01
N ALA A 217 5.08 -12.67 3.42
CA ALA A 217 4.08 -11.65 3.73
C ALA A 217 3.62 -11.73 5.18
N ASN A 218 3.38 -12.94 5.71
CA ASN A 218 2.95 -13.10 7.08
C ASN A 218 4.10 -12.91 8.07
N THR A 219 5.33 -13.29 7.71
CA THR A 219 6.52 -13.00 8.54
C THR A 219 6.70 -11.50 8.69
N VAL A 220 6.66 -10.75 7.58
CA VAL A 220 6.75 -9.28 7.58
C VAL A 220 5.56 -8.68 8.34
N GLY A 221 4.34 -9.12 8.05
CA GLY A 221 3.12 -8.61 8.66
C GLY A 221 3.04 -8.85 10.17
N ALA A 222 3.62 -9.94 10.67
CA ALA A 222 3.73 -10.20 12.10
C ALA A 222 4.87 -9.41 12.74
N THR A 223 6.00 -9.26 12.06
CA THR A 223 7.21 -8.59 12.61
C THR A 223 7.03 -7.08 12.73
N LEU A 224 6.41 -6.44 11.73
CA LEU A 224 6.31 -4.99 11.65
C LEU A 224 5.61 -4.36 12.88
N PRO A 225 4.44 -4.85 13.36
CA PRO A 225 3.81 -4.31 14.56
C PRO A 225 4.72 -4.35 15.80
N PHE A 226 5.42 -5.47 16.04
CA PHE A 226 6.36 -5.59 17.16
C PHE A 226 7.53 -4.61 17.02
N ALA A 227 8.12 -4.52 15.82
CA ALA A 227 9.25 -3.63 15.56
C ALA A 227 8.88 -2.16 15.78
N ILE A 228 7.74 -1.71 15.26
CA ILE A 228 7.27 -0.32 15.41
C ILE A 228 6.91 -0.02 16.88
N THR A 229 6.26 -0.96 17.56
CA THR A 229 5.93 -0.82 19.00
C THR A 229 7.18 -0.77 19.86
N TRP A 230 8.20 -1.59 19.55
CA TRP A 230 9.49 -1.59 20.24
C TRP A 230 10.24 -0.26 20.06
N LEU A 231 10.09 0.39 18.90
CA LEU A 231 10.62 1.74 18.64
C LEU A 231 9.81 2.86 19.33
N GLY A 232 8.77 2.52 20.10
CA GLY A 232 7.91 3.49 20.80
C GLY A 232 7.03 4.32 19.87
N GLN A 233 6.80 3.85 18.64
CA GLN A 233 5.90 4.48 17.68
C GLN A 233 4.55 3.75 17.65
N ASP A 234 3.50 4.43 17.18
CA ASP A 234 2.18 3.82 17.02
C ASP A 234 2.12 2.96 15.75
N PRO A 235 1.99 1.63 15.85
CA PRO A 235 1.91 0.75 14.68
C PRO A 235 0.66 0.98 13.82
N ALA A 236 -0.43 1.51 14.37
CA ALA A 236 -1.68 1.70 13.63
C ALA A 236 -1.54 2.71 12.48
N VAL A 237 -0.61 3.66 12.60
CA VAL A 237 -0.40 4.74 11.62
C VAL A 237 0.59 4.33 10.52
N ILE A 238 1.63 3.57 10.88
CA ILE A 238 2.80 3.35 10.02
C ILE A 238 2.72 1.99 9.30
N VAL A 239 2.23 0.95 9.97
CA VAL A 239 2.44 -0.43 9.52
C VAL A 239 1.67 -0.75 8.23
N GLY A 240 0.47 -0.19 8.04
CA GLY A 240 -0.36 -0.49 6.86
C GLY A 240 0.37 -0.26 5.52
N PRO A 241 0.78 0.98 5.22
CA PRO A 241 1.51 1.26 3.98
C PRO A 241 2.91 0.62 3.91
N LEU A 242 3.59 0.49 5.06
CA LEU A 242 4.91 -0.14 5.13
C LEU A 242 4.84 -1.63 4.79
N MET A 243 3.78 -2.31 5.24
CA MET A 243 3.50 -3.70 4.93
C MET A 243 3.32 -3.89 3.42
N THR A 244 2.45 -3.12 2.79
CA THR A 244 2.21 -3.25 1.34
C THR A 244 3.47 -2.99 0.53
N THR A 245 4.19 -1.90 0.79
CA THR A 245 5.43 -1.58 0.05
C THR A 245 6.52 -2.64 0.22
N SER A 246 6.64 -3.21 1.41
CA SER A 246 7.60 -4.30 1.69
C SER A 246 7.26 -5.55 0.89
N VAL A 247 5.99 -5.96 0.89
CA VAL A 247 5.56 -7.19 0.19
C VAL A 247 5.51 -7.02 -1.31
N ASP A 248 5.19 -5.82 -1.82
CA ASP A 248 5.30 -5.52 -3.24
C ASP A 248 6.72 -5.75 -3.74
N THR A 249 7.70 -5.18 -3.03
CA THR A 249 9.11 -5.26 -3.42
C THR A 249 9.68 -6.66 -3.24
N LEU A 250 9.53 -7.23 -2.03
CA LEU A 250 10.12 -8.52 -1.69
C LEU A 250 9.40 -9.69 -2.36
N GLY A 251 8.07 -9.61 -2.46
CA GLY A 251 7.24 -10.61 -3.10
C GLY A 251 7.53 -10.68 -4.59
N LEU A 252 7.67 -9.53 -5.24
CA LEU A 252 8.02 -9.47 -6.65
C LEU A 252 9.46 -9.97 -6.91
N ALA A 253 10.42 -9.55 -6.09
CA ALA A 253 11.79 -10.05 -6.19
C ALA A 253 11.83 -11.57 -6.05
N THR A 254 11.08 -12.13 -5.11
CA THR A 254 10.96 -13.58 -4.89
C THR A 254 10.32 -14.28 -6.09
N TYR A 255 9.20 -13.77 -6.59
CA TYR A 255 8.49 -14.31 -7.74
C TYR A 255 9.39 -14.39 -8.97
N LEU A 256 10.03 -13.28 -9.33
CA LEU A 256 10.87 -13.21 -10.52
C LEU A 256 12.17 -13.99 -10.37
N SER A 257 12.69 -14.11 -9.14
CA SER A 257 13.81 -15.01 -8.85
C SER A 257 13.44 -16.48 -9.03
N ILE A 258 12.28 -16.92 -8.52
CA ILE A 258 11.78 -18.28 -8.72
C ILE A 258 11.54 -18.55 -10.21
N ALA A 259 10.96 -17.59 -10.93
CA ALA A 259 10.75 -17.68 -12.36
C ALA A 259 12.07 -17.85 -13.13
N THR A 260 13.09 -17.05 -12.79
CA THR A 260 14.43 -17.13 -13.38
C THR A 260 15.05 -18.51 -13.17
N LEU A 261 15.00 -19.02 -11.93
CA LEU A 261 15.55 -20.32 -11.56
C LEU A 261 14.82 -21.47 -12.26
N TRP A 262 13.49 -21.41 -12.31
CA TRP A 262 12.66 -22.49 -12.87
C TRP A 262 12.72 -22.54 -14.41
N LEU A 263 12.68 -21.38 -15.06
CA LEU A 263 12.66 -21.28 -16.52
C LEU A 263 14.08 -21.34 -17.12
N GLY A 264 15.12 -21.48 -16.28
CA GLY A 264 16.48 -21.74 -16.71
C GLY A 264 17.16 -20.55 -17.39
N LEU A 265 16.72 -19.33 -17.09
CA LEU A 265 17.26 -18.11 -17.69
C LEU A 265 18.37 -17.52 -16.82
N ALA A 266 19.46 -18.28 -16.65
CA ALA A 266 20.72 -17.70 -16.21
C ALA A 266 21.32 -16.88 -17.37
N ASN A 267 21.15 -15.55 -17.30
CA ASN A 267 21.76 -14.48 -18.12
C ASN A 267 21.79 -14.66 -19.65
#